data_AF-A0AAD2CHQ9-F1
#
_entry.id   AF-A0AAD2CHQ9-F1
#
_cell.length_a   1.000
_cell.length_b   1.000
_cell.length_c   1.000
_cell.angle_alpha   90.00
_cell.angle_beta   90.00
_cell.angle_gamma   90.00
#
_symmetry.space_group_name_H-M   'P 1'
#
loop_
_entity.id
_entity.type
_entity.pdbx_description
1 polymer ?
#
loop_
_entity_poly.entity_id
_entity_poly.type
_entity_poly.pdbx_seq_one_letter_code
_entity_poly.pdbx_strand_id
1 'polypeptide(L)'
;VSFPIIGEEGVLFVAWTTTPWTLPSNLALCVNPEMQYIQILDKKSGNVYILAESRLSQLYPAMNKKKWKPKMAEELYKVQKKVSGKDLIGKRYQPLFDFFKSDSFYQVVGDSYVTDDAGRKYSLSSRFHMFTEEVPPVKGKNVKEADKELIALIKEKGRMVDSGSLFHSYPFCWRSDTPLIYKIVPSWFVKVEQIRDQIVENNKQTYWVPSHVKEVRFHNWLSDARDWVDSRNRFWGTPLPIWANEDLSEMVCIGSIDQLEELSGVRVEDLHRKTVDKVEIPSKKQPGAMLRRIDEVFDCWFESGSMPYAQKHYPFENKEKFEGGFPADFIAEGLDQTRGWFYTLMVLSTALFGKSAMKNVIVNGLVLAKDGKKMSKRLKNYPDPSLVIDKYGADALRMYLINSPVVRAEEPKFKEAGVFVSKRARLDIHPMITILALRVQEPTKSDWKKCVRMMQYLFCTLLYHLTLSAESLRVMKWMIDASFAMHPDFKSHTGALCPLEEVQLK
;
A
#
# COMPACT_ATOMS: atom_id res chain seq x y z
N VAL A 1 25.11 -5.07 19.75
CA VAL A 1 25.13 -4.96 21.23
C VAL A 1 25.35 -6.32 21.84
N SER A 2 25.98 -6.41 23.01
CA SER A 2 26.30 -7.69 23.66
C SER A 2 25.44 -7.97 24.90
N PHE A 3 25.31 -9.25 25.29
CA PHE A 3 24.59 -9.75 26.46
C PHE A 3 25.40 -10.90 27.11
N PRO A 4 25.98 -10.75 28.31
CA PRO A 4 26.84 -11.75 28.92
C PRO A 4 25.98 -12.91 29.39
N ILE A 5 26.50 -14.11 29.23
CA ILE A 5 25.79 -15.31 29.64
C ILE A 5 25.99 -15.49 31.14
N ILE A 6 24.90 -15.71 31.87
CA ILE A 6 24.98 -15.98 33.31
C ILE A 6 25.57 -17.39 33.48
N GLY A 7 26.68 -17.49 34.21
CA GLY A 7 27.39 -18.75 34.45
C GLY A 7 28.50 -19.08 33.44
N GLU A 8 28.74 -18.24 32.42
CA GLU A 8 29.86 -18.39 31.48
C GLU A 8 30.66 -17.09 31.39
N GLU A 9 31.74 -16.99 32.18
CA GLU A 9 32.58 -15.79 32.22
C GLU A 9 33.21 -15.50 30.85
N GLY A 10 33.14 -14.22 30.44
CA GLY A 10 33.71 -13.74 29.17
C GLY A 10 32.94 -14.13 27.91
N VAL A 11 31.86 -14.91 28.02
CA VAL A 11 31.01 -15.32 26.89
C VAL A 11 29.78 -14.42 26.78
N LEU A 12 29.57 -13.85 25.59
CA LEU A 12 28.57 -12.84 25.32
C LEU A 12 27.76 -13.21 24.08
N PHE A 13 26.43 -13.21 24.18
CA PHE A 13 25.57 -13.16 23.00
C PHE A 13 25.70 -11.81 22.32
N VAL A 14 25.66 -11.80 20.99
CA VAL A 14 25.63 -10.58 20.19
C VAL A 14 24.33 -10.49 19.42
N ALA A 15 23.62 -9.37 19.57
CA ALA A 15 22.43 -9.06 18.80
C ALA A 15 22.55 -7.71 18.09
N TRP A 16 21.76 -7.56 17.04
CA TRP A 16 21.70 -6.36 16.19
C TRP A 16 20.29 -5.78 16.17
N THR A 17 20.18 -4.45 16.09
CA THR A 17 18.89 -3.75 15.95
C THR A 17 19.09 -2.41 15.24
N THR A 18 18.06 -1.97 14.52
CA THR A 18 17.98 -0.61 13.93
C THR A 18 17.11 0.35 14.75
N THR A 19 16.61 -0.05 15.92
CA THR A 19 15.85 0.82 16.83
C THR A 19 16.33 0.65 18.27
N PRO A 20 17.36 1.40 18.66
CA PRO A 20 17.86 1.43 20.03
C PRO A 20 16.76 1.68 21.08
N TRP A 21 15.75 2.50 20.77
CA TRP A 21 14.59 2.77 21.63
C TRP A 21 13.78 1.54 22.08
N THR A 22 13.97 0.38 21.45
CA THR A 22 13.32 -0.89 21.85
C THR A 22 14.14 -1.71 22.85
N LEU A 23 15.39 -1.35 23.10
CA LEU A 23 16.27 -2.11 23.98
C LEU A 23 15.87 -2.05 25.46
N PRO A 24 15.31 -0.96 26.00
CA PRO A 24 14.79 -0.93 27.37
C PRO A 24 13.69 -1.97 27.66
N SER A 25 12.92 -2.36 26.64
CA SER A 25 11.83 -3.35 26.74
C SER A 25 12.26 -4.76 26.30
N ASN A 26 13.58 -5.03 26.19
CA ASN A 26 14.07 -6.37 25.89
C ASN A 26 13.74 -7.33 27.05
N LEU A 27 13.05 -8.43 26.76
CA LEU A 27 12.69 -9.45 27.75
C LEU A 27 13.30 -10.84 27.46
N ALA A 28 13.73 -11.08 26.23
CA ALA A 28 14.34 -12.34 25.80
C ALA A 28 15.24 -12.13 24.58
N LEU A 29 16.12 -13.09 24.30
CA LEU A 29 16.81 -13.23 23.02
C LEU A 29 16.21 -14.41 22.27
N CYS A 30 15.96 -14.26 20.98
CA CYS A 30 15.38 -15.34 20.17
C CYS A 30 16.44 -15.93 19.24
N VAL A 31 16.48 -17.25 19.16
CA VAL A 31 17.32 -18.01 18.23
C VAL A 31 16.45 -18.92 17.37
N ASN A 32 16.89 -19.23 16.16
CA ASN A 32 16.26 -20.26 15.36
C ASN A 32 16.85 -21.62 15.79
N PRO A 33 16.04 -22.59 16.26
CA PRO A 33 16.54 -23.89 16.72
C PRO A 33 17.30 -24.68 15.65
N GLU A 34 16.98 -24.46 14.38
CA GLU A 34 17.53 -25.17 13.22
C GLU A 34 18.78 -24.49 12.64
N MET A 35 19.08 -23.25 13.05
CA MET A 35 20.25 -22.52 12.57
C MET A 35 21.53 -22.89 13.35
N GLN A 36 22.66 -22.75 12.66
CA GLN A 36 24.00 -22.87 13.24
C GLN A 36 24.48 -21.52 13.79
N TYR A 37 24.93 -21.55 15.04
CA TYR A 37 25.58 -20.45 15.72
C TYR A 37 27.06 -20.76 15.91
N ILE A 38 27.86 -19.73 16.05
CA ILE A 38 29.30 -19.84 16.20
C ILE A 38 29.77 -19.05 17.41
N GLN A 39 30.66 -19.67 18.17
CA GLN A 39 31.39 -19.04 19.25
C GLN A 39 32.77 -18.64 18.75
N ILE A 40 33.08 -17.34 18.79
CA ILE A 40 34.34 -16.78 18.32
C ILE A 40 35.02 -15.98 19.43
N LEU A 41 36.35 -16.02 19.48
CA LEU A 41 37.15 -15.06 20.23
C LEU A 41 37.47 -13.88 19.31
N ASP A 42 36.93 -12.71 19.60
CA ASP A 42 37.21 -11.48 18.87
C ASP A 42 38.59 -10.94 19.27
N LYS A 43 39.51 -10.80 18.32
CA LYS A 43 40.90 -10.39 18.63
C LYS A 43 41.02 -8.92 19.02
N LYS A 44 40.06 -8.08 18.60
CA LYS A 44 40.07 -6.64 18.90
C LYS A 44 39.66 -6.36 20.34
N SER A 45 38.61 -7.01 20.83
CA SER A 45 38.07 -6.80 22.16
C SER A 45 38.54 -7.82 23.20
N GLY A 46 39.03 -8.98 22.76
CA GLY A 46 39.37 -10.11 23.65
C GLY A 46 38.17 -10.87 24.18
N ASN A 47 36.94 -10.47 23.81
CA ASN A 47 35.70 -11.09 24.24
C ASN A 47 35.35 -12.32 23.41
N VAL A 48 34.58 -13.23 24.01
CA VAL A 48 34.01 -14.38 23.30
C VAL A 48 32.58 -14.07 22.90
N TYR A 49 32.29 -14.07 21.60
CA TYR A 49 30.98 -13.77 21.05
C TYR A 49 30.28 -15.02 20.52
N ILE A 50 28.98 -15.14 20.84
CA ILE A 50 28.05 -16.08 20.22
C ILE A 50 27.10 -15.30 19.32
N LEU A 51 27.07 -15.67 18.03
CA LEU A 51 26.21 -15.11 16.99
C LEU A 51 25.90 -16.16 15.92
N ALA A 52 24.90 -15.91 15.08
CA ALA A 52 24.61 -16.76 13.93
C ALA A 52 25.81 -16.78 12.96
N GLU A 53 26.24 -17.96 12.50
CA GLU A 53 27.41 -18.10 11.62
C GLU A 53 27.25 -17.30 10.32
N SER A 54 26.04 -17.28 9.77
CA SER A 54 25.67 -16.50 8.57
C SER A 54 25.82 -14.99 8.73
N ARG A 55 25.96 -14.48 9.96
CA ARG A 55 26.06 -13.04 10.27
C ARG A 55 27.47 -12.55 10.59
N LEU A 56 28.48 -13.42 10.49
CA LEU A 56 29.88 -13.04 10.71
C LEU A 56 30.30 -11.85 9.85
N SER A 57 29.90 -11.81 8.58
CA SER A 57 30.25 -10.72 7.66
C SER A 57 29.61 -9.38 8.03
N GLN A 58 28.53 -9.38 8.82
CA GLN A 58 27.91 -8.17 9.33
C GLN A 58 28.72 -7.57 10.48
N LEU A 59 29.26 -8.42 11.36
CA LEU A 59 30.18 -8.00 12.41
C LEU A 59 31.56 -7.63 11.87
N TYR A 60 31.99 -8.30 10.80
CA TYR A 60 33.26 -8.06 10.11
C TYR A 60 33.05 -7.69 8.64
N PRO A 61 32.63 -6.45 8.32
CA PRO A 61 32.35 -6.03 6.94
C PRO A 61 33.51 -6.19 5.96
N ALA A 62 34.75 -6.31 6.45
CA ALA A 62 35.91 -6.63 5.63
C ALA A 62 35.75 -7.93 4.83
N MET A 63 34.93 -8.88 5.32
CA MET A 63 34.59 -10.14 4.65
C MET A 63 33.87 -9.94 3.32
N ASN A 64 33.19 -8.81 3.13
CA ASN A 64 32.42 -8.51 1.91
C ASN A 64 33.26 -7.84 0.81
N LYS A 65 34.55 -7.56 1.04
CA LYS A 65 35.42 -6.91 0.06
C LYS A 65 35.92 -7.92 -0.97
N LYS A 66 36.00 -7.52 -2.25
CA LYS A 66 36.51 -8.37 -3.36
C LYS A 66 37.89 -9.00 -3.12
N LYS A 67 38.74 -8.37 -2.32
CA LYS A 67 40.10 -8.86 -1.98
C LYS A 67 40.12 -9.78 -0.76
N TRP A 68 38.98 -10.08 -0.14
CA TRP A 68 38.90 -10.93 1.04
C TRP A 68 39.42 -12.33 0.76
N LYS A 69 40.25 -12.86 1.66
CA LYS A 69 40.72 -14.24 1.64
C LYS A 69 40.43 -14.87 3.00
N PRO A 70 39.98 -16.14 3.07
CA PRO A 70 39.66 -16.79 4.35
C PRO A 70 40.77 -16.72 5.41
N LYS A 71 42.05 -16.76 5.01
CA LYS A 71 43.20 -16.61 5.92
C LYS A 71 43.23 -15.27 6.66
N MET A 72 42.62 -14.21 6.11
CA MET A 72 42.51 -12.90 6.75
C MET A 72 41.52 -12.91 7.94
N ALA A 73 40.65 -13.93 8.04
CA ALA A 73 39.77 -14.10 9.19
C ALA A 73 40.57 -14.31 10.48
N GLU A 74 41.73 -14.98 10.39
CA GLU A 74 42.60 -15.25 11.53
C GLU A 74 43.13 -13.96 12.17
N GLU A 75 43.18 -12.84 11.45
CA GLU A 75 43.55 -11.54 12.02
C GLU A 75 42.41 -10.89 12.83
N LEU A 76 41.15 -11.26 12.54
CA LEU A 76 39.97 -10.66 13.13
C LEU A 76 39.43 -11.45 14.32
N TYR A 77 39.32 -12.77 14.18
CA TYR A 77 38.75 -13.64 15.22
C TYR A 77 39.30 -15.07 15.14
N LYS A 78 39.10 -15.83 16.22
CA LYS A 78 39.37 -17.28 16.28
C LYS A 78 38.08 -18.03 16.59
N VAL A 79 37.67 -18.94 15.71
CA VAL A 79 36.53 -19.83 15.98
C VAL A 79 36.89 -20.80 17.10
N GLN A 80 36.03 -20.88 18.12
CA GLN A 80 36.19 -21.82 19.24
C GLN A 80 35.33 -23.06 19.07
N LYS A 81 34.03 -22.88 18.76
CA LYS A 81 33.10 -23.98 18.50
C LYS A 81 31.89 -23.52 17.69
N LYS A 82 31.21 -24.48 17.07
CA LYS A 82 29.86 -24.32 16.53
C LYS A 82 28.84 -24.83 17.53
N VAL A 83 27.68 -24.20 17.59
CA VAL A 83 26.62 -24.49 18.55
C VAL A 83 25.29 -24.49 17.81
N SER A 84 24.42 -25.48 18.05
CA SER A 84 23.08 -25.45 17.48
C SER A 84 22.24 -24.38 18.19
N GLY A 85 21.34 -23.71 17.47
CA GLY A 85 20.37 -22.80 18.10
C GLY A 85 19.56 -23.50 19.20
N LYS A 86 19.27 -24.79 19.04
CA LYS A 86 18.58 -25.61 20.05
C LYS A 86 19.34 -25.66 21.38
N ASP A 87 20.67 -25.73 21.34
CA ASP A 87 21.52 -25.81 22.54
C ASP A 87 21.62 -24.48 23.30
N LEU A 88 21.23 -23.37 22.65
CA LEU A 88 21.22 -22.05 23.27
C LEU A 88 19.93 -21.77 24.05
N ILE A 89 18.83 -22.47 23.74
CA ILE A 89 17.52 -22.26 24.36
C ILE A 89 17.60 -22.49 25.87
N GLY A 90 16.99 -21.59 26.64
CA GLY A 90 16.98 -21.62 28.11
C GLY A 90 18.22 -21.01 28.78
N LYS A 91 19.30 -20.71 28.03
CA LYS A 91 20.44 -19.98 28.61
C LYS A 91 20.00 -18.59 29.06
N ARG A 92 20.43 -18.19 30.26
CA ARG A 92 20.14 -16.87 30.83
C ARG A 92 21.25 -15.87 30.53
N TYR A 93 20.89 -14.60 30.43
CA TYR A 93 21.83 -13.52 30.13
C TYR A 93 21.60 -12.29 31.02
N GLN A 94 22.63 -11.46 31.20
CA GLN A 94 22.47 -10.17 31.86
C GLN A 94 21.88 -9.14 30.88
N PRO A 95 20.73 -8.50 31.20
CA PRO A 95 20.12 -7.54 30.30
C PRO A 95 20.92 -6.25 30.16
N LEU A 96 20.63 -5.47 29.12
CA LEU A 96 21.20 -4.13 28.93
C LEU A 96 20.62 -3.13 29.94
N PHE A 97 19.32 -3.27 30.22
CA PHE A 97 18.54 -2.47 31.15
C PHE A 97 17.68 -3.41 32.01
N ASP A 98 17.64 -3.16 33.31
CA ASP A 98 16.97 -4.00 34.32
C ASP A 98 15.68 -3.36 34.85
N PHE A 99 15.03 -2.53 34.02
CA PHE A 99 13.80 -1.81 34.37
C PHE A 99 12.59 -2.73 34.61
N PHE A 100 12.59 -3.93 34.02
CA PHE A 100 11.52 -4.92 34.17
C PHE A 100 12.09 -6.19 34.81
N LYS A 101 11.37 -6.82 35.75
CA LYS A 101 11.86 -8.03 36.44
C LYS A 101 10.78 -9.10 36.47
N SER A 102 11.17 -10.31 36.09
CA SER A 102 10.37 -11.54 36.19
C SER A 102 11.31 -12.73 36.09
N ASP A 103 10.96 -13.83 36.78
CA ASP A 103 11.73 -15.08 36.72
C ASP A 103 11.78 -15.67 35.30
N SER A 104 10.75 -15.39 34.50
CA SER A 104 10.61 -15.83 33.10
C SER A 104 11.36 -14.96 32.07
N PHE A 105 11.95 -13.83 32.48
CA PHE A 105 12.67 -12.93 31.58
C PHE A 105 14.17 -13.29 31.47
N TYR A 106 14.81 -12.68 30.47
CA TYR A 106 16.26 -12.70 30.27
C TYR A 106 16.83 -14.09 30.02
N GLN A 107 16.11 -14.84 29.20
CA GLN A 107 16.50 -16.15 28.70
C GLN A 107 16.43 -16.21 27.17
N VAL A 108 17.14 -17.17 26.59
CA VAL A 108 17.05 -17.48 25.17
C VAL A 108 15.82 -18.33 24.88
N VAL A 109 15.02 -17.91 23.91
CA VAL A 109 13.84 -18.63 23.41
C VAL A 109 14.06 -19.08 21.97
N GLY A 110 13.41 -20.17 21.56
CA GLY A 110 13.52 -20.73 20.21
C GLY A 110 12.30 -20.43 19.36
N ASP A 111 12.49 -19.92 18.15
CA ASP A 111 11.41 -19.70 17.17
C ASP A 111 11.97 -19.64 15.73
N SER A 112 11.23 -20.21 14.77
CA SER A 112 11.65 -20.34 13.37
C SER A 112 11.47 -19.06 12.54
N TYR A 113 10.75 -18.05 13.04
CA TYR A 113 10.69 -16.75 12.35
C TYR A 113 12.04 -16.02 12.34
N VAL A 114 12.98 -16.40 13.21
CA VAL A 114 14.34 -15.82 13.19
C VAL A 114 15.03 -16.32 11.92
N THR A 115 15.13 -15.43 10.96
CA THR A 115 15.81 -15.64 9.69
C THR A 115 17.19 -14.99 9.69
N ASP A 116 18.00 -15.33 8.71
CA ASP A 116 19.28 -14.71 8.43
C ASP A 116 19.17 -13.29 7.85
N ASP A 117 18.02 -12.63 7.94
CA ASP A 117 17.79 -11.25 7.48
C ASP A 117 17.04 -10.32 8.48
N ALA A 118 16.42 -10.82 9.56
CA ALA A 118 15.52 -10.01 10.42
C ALA A 118 15.94 -9.79 11.90
N GLY A 119 15.44 -8.71 12.51
CA GLY A 119 15.55 -8.41 13.95
C GLY A 119 14.24 -7.82 14.52
N ARG A 120 13.81 -8.29 15.71
CA ARG A 120 12.54 -7.91 16.38
C ARG A 120 12.66 -6.72 17.34
N LYS A 121 11.50 -6.12 17.68
CA LYS A 121 11.32 -4.86 18.40
C LYS A 121 10.03 -4.90 19.25
N TYR A 122 10.07 -4.42 20.49
CA TYR A 122 8.90 -4.43 21.40
C TYR A 122 8.68 -3.10 22.16
N SER A 123 7.41 -2.95 22.56
CA SER A 123 6.61 -1.96 23.32
C SER A 123 7.18 -0.61 23.81
N LEU A 124 6.31 0.42 23.68
CA LEU A 124 6.40 1.79 24.23
C LEU A 124 5.02 2.28 24.65
N SER A 125 4.95 3.10 25.70
CA SER A 125 3.71 3.59 26.29
C SER A 125 3.54 5.11 26.10
N SER A 126 2.90 5.59 25.01
CA SER A 126 2.06 6.82 25.02
C SER A 126 1.44 7.13 23.64
N ARG A 127 0.46 8.04 23.61
CA ARG A 127 -0.19 8.60 22.40
C ARG A 127 0.74 9.44 21.51
N PHE A 128 1.94 9.79 21.97
CA PHE A 128 2.92 10.63 21.25
C PHE A 128 4.27 9.93 21.01
N HIS A 129 4.31 8.61 21.18
CA HIS A 129 5.56 7.84 21.08
C HIS A 129 6.65 8.38 22.04
N MET A 130 6.23 8.77 23.23
CA MET A 130 7.07 9.24 24.34
C MET A 130 7.29 8.10 25.33
N PHE A 131 8.46 8.09 25.96
CA PHE A 131 8.73 7.19 27.09
C PHE A 131 8.02 7.64 28.37
N THR A 132 7.64 6.67 29.19
CA THR A 132 6.99 6.84 30.50
C THR A 132 7.98 6.64 31.66
N GLU A 133 7.47 6.68 32.89
CA GLU A 133 8.24 6.52 34.13
C GLU A 133 9.04 5.22 34.20
N GLU A 134 8.57 4.16 33.53
CA GLU A 134 9.20 2.84 33.52
C GLU A 134 10.57 2.84 32.83
N VAL A 135 10.90 3.90 32.08
CA VAL A 135 12.24 4.09 31.50
C VAL A 135 12.77 5.47 31.91
N PRO A 136 13.19 5.64 33.20
CA PRO A 136 13.54 6.94 33.76
C PRO A 136 14.55 7.77 32.96
N PRO A 137 15.63 7.19 32.37
CA PRO A 137 16.64 7.99 31.68
C PRO A 137 16.13 8.79 30.49
N VAL A 138 15.08 8.31 29.81
CA VAL A 138 14.52 8.93 28.59
C VAL A 138 13.06 9.34 28.77
N LYS A 139 12.57 9.37 30.03
CA LYS A 139 11.20 9.76 30.36
C LYS A 139 10.80 11.05 29.67
N GLY A 140 9.62 11.06 29.04
CA GLY A 140 9.09 12.24 28.36
C GLY A 140 9.86 12.65 27.11
N LYS A 141 10.73 11.80 26.55
CA LYS A 141 11.37 12.01 25.24
C LYS A 141 10.68 11.18 24.17
N ASN A 142 10.64 11.70 22.94
CA ASN A 142 10.17 10.93 21.80
C ASN A 142 11.16 9.80 21.50
N VAL A 143 10.65 8.69 20.99
CA VAL A 143 11.44 7.47 20.78
C VAL A 143 12.60 7.61 19.82
N LYS A 144 12.48 8.49 18.82
CA LYS A 144 13.60 8.79 17.92
C LYS A 144 14.64 9.71 18.56
N GLU A 145 14.22 10.60 19.44
CA GLU A 145 15.12 11.50 20.19
C GLU A 145 15.89 10.74 21.28
N ALA A 146 15.25 9.75 21.88
CA ALA A 146 15.82 8.88 22.92
C ALA A 146 16.97 8.00 22.42
N ASP A 147 17.04 7.69 21.11
CA ASP A 147 18.06 6.80 20.54
C ASP A 147 19.50 7.26 20.90
N LYS A 148 19.77 8.58 20.88
CA LYS A 148 21.11 9.13 21.18
C LYS A 148 21.54 8.84 22.62
N GLU A 149 20.64 9.00 23.57
CA GLU A 149 20.90 8.80 25.01
C GLU A 149 21.00 7.32 25.35
N LEU A 150 20.12 6.48 24.79
CA LEU A 150 20.19 5.03 24.97
C LEU A 150 21.49 4.46 24.40
N ILE A 151 21.93 4.93 23.22
CA ILE A 151 23.22 4.55 22.65
C ILE A 151 24.38 4.95 23.59
N ALA A 152 24.33 6.13 24.20
CA ALA A 152 25.35 6.58 25.14
C ALA A 152 25.42 5.67 26.38
N LEU A 153 24.26 5.33 26.97
CA LEU A 153 24.18 4.43 28.12
C LEU A 153 24.71 3.02 27.81
N ILE A 154 24.45 2.50 26.61
CA ILE A 154 24.97 1.20 26.17
C ILE A 154 26.49 1.22 26.02
N LYS A 155 27.05 2.33 25.52
CA LYS A 155 28.50 2.53 25.41
C LYS A 155 29.15 2.64 26.79
N GLU A 156 28.55 3.40 27.71
CA GLU A 156 29.01 3.55 29.08
C GLU A 156 29.07 2.20 29.82
N LYS A 157 28.05 1.36 29.62
CA LYS A 157 28.03 -0.01 30.16
C LYS A 157 29.02 -0.97 29.47
N GLY A 158 29.76 -0.53 28.46
CA GLY A 158 30.70 -1.38 27.71
C GLY A 158 30.02 -2.49 26.88
N ARG A 159 28.72 -2.36 26.59
CA ARG A 159 27.92 -3.40 25.89
C ARG A 159 27.71 -3.10 24.40
N MET A 160 28.36 -2.05 23.89
CA MET A 160 28.37 -1.71 22.48
C MET A 160 29.45 -2.50 21.76
N VAL A 161 29.05 -3.40 20.86
CA VAL A 161 29.98 -4.21 20.04
C VAL A 161 30.39 -3.45 18.79
N ASP A 162 29.40 -2.94 18.04
CA ASP A 162 29.59 -2.14 16.83
C ASP A 162 28.42 -1.16 16.67
N SER A 163 28.68 -0.05 15.97
CA SER A 163 27.71 1.04 15.73
C SER A 163 27.95 1.66 14.36
N GLY A 164 26.88 1.78 13.56
CA GLY A 164 26.94 2.39 12.24
C GLY A 164 25.58 2.86 11.73
N SER A 165 25.57 3.46 10.54
CA SER A 165 24.35 3.94 9.88
C SER A 165 23.91 2.96 8.80
N LEU A 166 22.60 2.72 8.71
CA LEU A 166 21.99 1.91 7.66
C LEU A 166 20.94 2.73 6.93
N PHE A 167 21.04 2.77 5.59
CA PHE A 167 20.00 3.33 4.74
C PHE A 167 19.08 2.20 4.28
N HIS A 168 17.80 2.28 4.63
CA HIS A 168 16.80 1.28 4.25
C HIS A 168 15.39 1.89 4.20
N SER A 169 14.47 1.18 3.55
CA SER A 169 13.05 1.58 3.53
C SER A 169 12.42 1.36 4.91
N TYR A 170 11.65 2.33 5.36
CA TYR A 170 10.96 2.31 6.65
C TYR A 170 9.51 2.77 6.46
N PRO A 171 8.51 2.23 7.18
CA PRO A 171 7.13 2.63 7.02
C PRO A 171 6.86 4.01 7.61
N PHE A 172 6.11 4.84 6.87
CA PHE A 172 5.68 6.18 7.27
C PHE A 172 4.16 6.30 7.19
N CYS A 173 3.59 7.18 8.01
CA CYS A 173 2.18 7.54 7.92
C CYS A 173 1.91 8.19 6.56
N TRP A 174 0.98 7.62 5.80
CA TRP A 174 0.63 8.07 4.45
C TRP A 174 -0.01 9.47 4.37
N ARG A 175 -0.34 10.07 5.52
CA ARG A 175 -0.91 11.42 5.64
C ARG A 175 0.08 12.44 6.19
N SER A 176 0.80 12.10 7.27
CA SER A 176 1.64 13.04 8.01
C SER A 176 3.14 12.92 7.71
N ASP A 177 3.56 11.91 6.94
CA ASP A 177 4.97 11.61 6.68
C ASP A 177 5.80 11.35 7.97
N THR A 178 5.14 10.97 9.07
CA THR A 178 5.82 10.62 10.33
C THR A 178 6.20 9.14 10.36
N PRO A 179 7.39 8.76 10.88
CA PRO A 179 7.80 7.36 10.97
C PRO A 179 6.82 6.55 11.82
N LEU A 180 6.36 5.41 11.31
CA LEU A 180 5.49 4.52 12.07
C LEU A 180 6.29 3.67 13.06
N ILE A 181 5.66 3.34 14.19
CA ILE A 181 6.19 2.35 15.13
C ILE A 181 5.15 1.27 15.38
N TYR A 182 5.60 0.05 15.58
CA TYR A 182 4.74 -1.05 15.99
C TYR A 182 4.56 -0.99 17.51
N LYS A 183 3.31 -0.98 17.95
CA LYS A 183 2.91 -0.91 19.36
C LYS A 183 1.72 -1.81 19.58
N ILE A 184 1.66 -2.43 20.75
CA ILE A 184 0.49 -3.19 21.20
C ILE A 184 -0.58 -2.19 21.64
N VAL A 185 -1.71 -2.21 20.98
CA VAL A 185 -2.90 -1.41 21.29
C VAL A 185 -4.14 -2.29 21.16
N PRO A 186 -5.16 -2.12 22.03
CA PRO A 186 -6.45 -2.75 21.79
C PRO A 186 -7.03 -2.22 20.48
N SER A 187 -7.62 -3.09 19.67
CA SER A 187 -8.16 -2.74 18.35
C SER A 187 -9.22 -3.77 17.92
N TRP A 188 -10.15 -3.32 17.07
CA TRP A 188 -11.15 -4.16 16.44
C TRP A 188 -10.69 -4.61 15.05
N PHE A 189 -10.94 -5.88 14.77
CA PHE A 189 -10.49 -6.53 13.55
C PHE A 189 -11.66 -7.19 12.81
N VAL A 190 -11.65 -7.08 11.49
CA VAL A 190 -12.43 -7.95 10.61
C VAL A 190 -11.60 -9.20 10.32
N LYS A 191 -12.18 -10.38 10.54
CA LYS A 191 -11.52 -11.70 10.39
C LYS A 191 -11.33 -12.10 8.92
N VAL A 192 -10.49 -11.37 8.20
CA VAL A 192 -10.24 -11.58 6.76
C VAL A 192 -9.54 -12.90 6.50
N GLU A 193 -8.68 -13.38 7.41
CA GLU A 193 -7.93 -14.63 7.20
C GLU A 193 -8.85 -15.83 6.95
N GLN A 194 -10.04 -15.84 7.56
CA GLN A 194 -11.01 -16.92 7.44
C GLN A 194 -11.70 -16.99 6.08
N ILE A 195 -11.79 -15.86 5.37
CA ILE A 195 -12.45 -15.77 4.04
C ILE A 195 -11.43 -15.57 2.91
N ARG A 196 -10.14 -15.69 3.21
CA ARG A 196 -9.05 -15.41 2.28
C ARG A 196 -9.12 -16.25 1.00
N ASP A 197 -9.40 -17.53 1.12
CA ASP A 197 -9.47 -18.43 -0.02
C ASP A 197 -10.66 -18.07 -0.94
N GLN A 198 -11.80 -17.68 -0.35
CA GLN A 198 -12.96 -17.20 -1.11
C GLN A 198 -12.67 -15.85 -1.78
N ILE A 199 -11.94 -14.95 -1.12
CA ILE A 199 -11.50 -13.68 -1.70
C ILE A 199 -10.61 -13.93 -2.92
N VAL A 200 -9.67 -14.87 -2.82
CA VAL A 200 -8.77 -15.24 -3.91
C VAL A 200 -9.56 -15.86 -5.07
N GLU A 201 -10.56 -16.69 -4.79
CA GLU A 201 -11.42 -17.28 -5.82
C GLU A 201 -12.29 -16.23 -6.52
N ASN A 202 -12.91 -15.33 -5.75
CA ASN A 202 -13.68 -14.21 -6.29
C ASN A 202 -12.81 -13.30 -7.17
N ASN A 203 -11.55 -13.08 -6.80
CA ASN A 203 -10.61 -12.33 -7.63
C ASN A 203 -10.37 -13.02 -8.99
N LYS A 204 -10.28 -14.36 -9.05
CA LYS A 204 -10.10 -15.07 -10.33
C LYS A 204 -11.25 -14.82 -11.31
N GLN A 205 -12.47 -14.65 -10.81
CA GLN A 205 -13.67 -14.40 -11.61
C GLN A 205 -13.78 -12.97 -12.16
N THR A 206 -12.90 -12.06 -11.74
CA THR A 206 -12.87 -10.67 -12.23
C THR A 206 -11.92 -10.49 -13.41
N TYR A 207 -12.26 -9.61 -14.34
CA TYR A 207 -11.41 -9.25 -15.47
C TYR A 207 -10.66 -7.93 -15.19
N TRP A 208 -9.34 -7.93 -15.35
CA TRP A 208 -8.50 -6.76 -15.05
C TRP A 208 -7.67 -6.35 -16.26
N VAL A 209 -7.58 -5.04 -16.49
CA VAL A 209 -6.70 -4.44 -17.48
C VAL A 209 -5.77 -3.46 -16.78
N PRO A 210 -4.44 -3.70 -16.78
CA PRO A 210 -3.75 -4.85 -17.37
C PRO A 210 -3.78 -6.11 -16.47
N SER A 211 -3.67 -7.29 -17.07
CA SER A 211 -3.82 -8.59 -16.39
C SER A 211 -2.77 -8.83 -15.28
N HIS A 212 -1.52 -8.41 -15.49
CA HIS A 212 -0.44 -8.60 -14.54
C HIS A 212 -0.70 -7.93 -13.17
N VAL A 213 -1.53 -6.87 -13.13
CA VAL A 213 -1.90 -6.21 -11.86
C VAL A 213 -2.76 -7.14 -11.01
N LYS A 214 -3.70 -7.87 -11.63
CA LYS A 214 -4.49 -8.90 -10.96
C LYS A 214 -3.63 -10.06 -10.52
N GLU A 215 -2.91 -10.67 -11.46
CA GLU A 215 -2.23 -11.96 -11.28
C GLU A 215 -1.05 -11.90 -10.32
N VAL A 216 -0.37 -10.74 -10.25
CA VAL A 216 0.83 -10.60 -9.41
C VAL A 216 0.54 -9.65 -8.25
N ARG A 217 0.26 -8.38 -8.54
CA ARG A 217 0.27 -7.34 -7.51
C ARG A 217 -0.89 -7.48 -6.52
N PHE A 218 -2.10 -7.74 -7.03
CA PHE A 218 -3.29 -7.86 -6.22
C PHE A 218 -3.44 -9.28 -5.67
N HIS A 219 -3.30 -10.32 -6.49
CA HIS A 219 -3.40 -11.71 -6.05
C HIS A 219 -2.42 -12.04 -4.92
N ASN A 220 -1.14 -11.71 -5.03
CA ASN A 220 -0.17 -12.00 -3.96
C ASN A 220 -0.54 -11.31 -2.64
N TRP A 221 -1.15 -10.13 -2.70
CA TRP A 221 -1.62 -9.43 -1.50
C TRP A 221 -2.84 -10.08 -0.87
N LEU A 222 -3.77 -10.58 -1.69
CA LEU A 222 -4.92 -11.31 -1.20
C LEU A 222 -4.51 -12.64 -0.58
N SER A 223 -3.58 -13.37 -1.20
CA SER A 223 -3.08 -14.66 -0.71
C SER A 223 -2.36 -14.57 0.63
N ASP A 224 -1.75 -13.42 0.94
CA ASP A 224 -1.09 -13.14 2.22
C ASP A 224 -1.90 -12.21 3.14
N ALA A 225 -3.18 -11.97 2.82
CA ALA A 225 -4.02 -11.05 3.58
C ALA A 225 -4.14 -11.49 5.05
N ARG A 226 -4.03 -10.51 5.93
CA ARG A 226 -4.17 -10.64 7.38
C ARG A 226 -5.47 -10.00 7.84
N ASP A 227 -5.86 -10.30 9.07
CA ASP A 227 -7.01 -9.66 9.69
C ASP A 227 -6.89 -8.13 9.65
N TRP A 228 -7.97 -7.49 9.25
CA TRP A 228 -7.97 -6.07 8.97
C TRP A 228 -8.32 -5.28 10.22
N VAL A 229 -7.37 -4.49 10.71
CA VAL A 229 -7.61 -3.50 11.76
C VAL A 229 -8.55 -2.42 11.22
N ASP A 230 -9.78 -2.43 11.68
CA ASP A 230 -10.84 -1.55 11.17
C ASP A 230 -11.21 -0.43 12.15
N SER A 231 -10.83 -0.55 13.43
CA SER A 231 -11.01 0.56 14.39
C SER A 231 -9.94 1.66 14.25
N ARG A 232 -10.34 2.90 14.49
CA ARG A 232 -9.47 4.07 14.57
C ARG A 232 -9.81 4.90 15.82
N ASN A 233 -8.82 5.25 16.63
CA ASN A 233 -9.00 6.21 17.74
C ASN A 233 -8.99 7.65 17.19
N ARG A 234 -10.08 8.05 16.52
CA ARG A 234 -10.27 9.36 15.89
C ARG A 234 -11.63 9.95 16.25
N PHE A 235 -11.82 11.22 15.91
CA PHE A 235 -13.05 11.97 16.21
C PHE A 235 -14.02 12.02 15.03
N TRP A 236 -13.50 12.28 13.82
CA TRP A 236 -14.30 12.37 12.60
C TRP A 236 -14.22 11.07 11.80
N GLY A 237 -15.37 10.42 11.63
CA GLY A 237 -15.57 9.14 10.96
C GLY A 237 -16.85 8.48 11.46
N THR A 238 -17.30 7.43 10.78
CA THR A 238 -18.47 6.66 11.18
C THR A 238 -18.19 5.92 12.50
N PRO A 239 -18.94 6.16 13.59
CA PRO A 239 -18.69 5.46 14.85
C PRO A 239 -18.91 3.94 14.74
N LEU A 240 -18.08 3.12 15.39
CA LEU A 240 -18.38 1.69 15.49
C LEU A 240 -19.65 1.53 16.35
N PRO A 241 -20.67 0.80 15.88
CA PRO A 241 -21.97 0.73 16.56
C PRO A 241 -21.99 -0.36 17.63
N ILE A 242 -20.96 -0.40 18.49
CA ILE A 242 -20.82 -1.40 19.54
C ILE A 242 -21.00 -0.72 20.90
N TRP A 243 -22.01 -1.14 21.64
CA TRP A 243 -22.24 -0.75 23.03
C TRP A 243 -21.75 -1.86 23.94
N ALA A 244 -20.94 -1.51 24.93
CA ALA A 244 -20.31 -2.45 25.82
C ALA A 244 -20.22 -1.92 27.26
N ASN A 245 -20.06 -2.81 28.21
CA ASN A 245 -19.57 -2.47 29.55
C ASN A 245 -18.04 -2.34 29.57
N GLU A 246 -17.49 -1.82 30.66
CA GLU A 246 -16.05 -1.51 30.75
C GLU A 246 -15.14 -2.73 30.57
N ASP A 247 -15.58 -3.92 30.99
CA ASP A 247 -14.83 -5.18 30.89
C ASP A 247 -15.12 -5.97 29.60
N LEU A 248 -15.98 -5.45 28.71
CA LEU A 248 -16.44 -6.07 27.46
C LEU A 248 -17.12 -7.44 27.65
N SER A 249 -17.56 -7.80 28.86
CA SER A 249 -18.28 -9.06 29.12
C SER A 249 -19.72 -9.06 28.57
N GLU A 250 -20.29 -7.89 28.32
CA GLU A 250 -21.53 -7.69 27.60
C GLU A 250 -21.33 -6.67 26.47
N MET A 251 -21.70 -7.06 25.26
CA MET A 251 -21.59 -6.22 24.07
C MET A 251 -22.80 -6.40 23.17
N VAL A 252 -23.26 -5.31 22.57
CA VAL A 252 -24.35 -5.29 21.59
C VAL A 252 -23.90 -4.50 20.37
N CYS A 253 -24.01 -5.12 19.19
CA CYS A 253 -23.76 -4.46 17.91
C CYS A 253 -25.09 -3.98 17.32
N ILE A 254 -25.20 -2.68 17.10
CA ILE A 254 -26.42 -2.01 16.62
C ILE A 254 -26.39 -1.89 15.10
N GLY A 255 -27.44 -2.38 14.44
CA GLY A 255 -27.57 -2.43 12.99
C GLY A 255 -28.46 -1.34 12.39
N SER A 256 -29.26 -0.61 13.17
CA SER A 256 -30.14 0.46 12.68
C SER A 256 -30.45 1.52 13.75
N ILE A 257 -30.95 2.68 13.30
CA ILE A 257 -31.44 3.74 14.19
C ILE A 257 -32.64 3.24 15.01
N ASP A 258 -33.55 2.47 14.37
CA ASP A 258 -34.73 1.92 15.05
C ASP A 258 -34.35 0.92 16.15
N GLN A 259 -33.33 0.09 15.92
CA GLN A 259 -32.81 -0.82 16.96
C GLN A 259 -32.15 -0.04 18.10
N LEU A 260 -31.46 1.06 17.81
CA LEU A 260 -30.89 1.92 18.85
C LEU A 260 -31.99 2.54 19.71
N GLU A 261 -33.05 3.05 19.08
CA GLU A 261 -34.20 3.64 19.77
C GLU A 261 -34.92 2.60 20.64
N GLU A 262 -35.17 1.39 20.13
CA GLU A 262 -35.82 0.33 20.89
C GLU A 262 -35.04 -0.03 22.17
N LEU A 263 -33.71 -0.09 22.08
CA LEU A 263 -32.86 -0.51 23.20
C LEU A 263 -32.51 0.63 24.17
N SER A 264 -32.42 1.87 23.70
CA SER A 264 -32.02 3.03 24.52
C SER A 264 -33.19 3.92 24.95
N GLY A 265 -34.33 3.83 24.26
CA GLY A 265 -35.43 4.79 24.38
C GLY A 265 -35.15 6.16 23.74
N VAL A 266 -34.03 6.32 23.03
CA VAL A 266 -33.59 7.60 22.43
C VAL A 266 -33.43 7.44 20.92
N ARG A 267 -34.21 8.20 20.15
CA ARG A 267 -34.00 8.33 18.70
C ARG A 267 -32.96 9.39 18.41
N VAL A 268 -32.01 9.08 17.53
CA VAL A 268 -30.97 10.01 17.06
C VAL A 268 -31.06 10.20 15.55
N GLU A 269 -30.88 11.44 15.09
CA GLU A 269 -30.85 11.76 13.64
C GLU A 269 -29.41 11.87 13.11
N ASP A 270 -28.49 12.36 13.94
CA ASP A 270 -27.06 12.48 13.62
C ASP A 270 -26.28 11.36 14.30
N LEU A 271 -25.74 10.44 13.48
CA LEU A 271 -24.98 9.29 13.96
C LEU A 271 -23.50 9.59 14.27
N HIS A 272 -23.05 10.86 14.22
CA HIS A 272 -21.68 11.19 14.58
C HIS A 272 -21.44 11.15 16.09
N ARG A 273 -20.20 10.88 16.48
CA ARG A 273 -19.73 10.72 17.87
C ARG A 273 -20.33 11.69 18.89
N LYS A 274 -20.33 13.00 18.59
CA LYS A 274 -20.84 14.06 19.48
C LYS A 274 -22.27 13.83 19.98
N THR A 275 -23.05 13.06 19.22
CA THR A 275 -24.44 12.72 19.49
C THR A 275 -24.52 11.31 20.06
N VAL A 276 -24.02 10.30 19.33
CA VAL A 276 -24.20 8.88 19.70
C VAL A 276 -23.40 8.43 20.92
N ASP A 277 -22.29 9.10 21.27
CA ASP A 277 -21.48 8.76 22.45
C ASP A 277 -22.26 9.02 23.76
N LYS A 278 -23.36 9.78 23.72
CA LYS A 278 -24.22 10.10 24.88
C LYS A 278 -25.35 9.10 25.09
N VAL A 279 -25.60 8.22 24.11
CA VAL A 279 -26.70 7.26 24.17
C VAL A 279 -26.23 6.04 24.96
N GLU A 280 -26.95 5.70 26.01
CA GLU A 280 -26.69 4.54 26.86
C GLU A 280 -27.77 3.48 26.66
N ILE A 281 -27.40 2.21 26.80
CA ILE A 281 -28.32 1.06 26.68
C ILE A 281 -28.33 0.31 28.01
N PRO A 282 -29.50 0.02 28.62
CA PRO A 282 -29.56 -0.79 29.84
C PRO A 282 -28.96 -2.18 29.63
N SER A 283 -28.09 -2.60 30.56
CA SER A 283 -27.49 -3.94 30.55
C SER A 283 -28.56 -5.01 30.82
N LYS A 284 -28.51 -6.12 30.06
CA LYS A 284 -29.37 -7.30 30.31
C LYS A 284 -28.75 -8.23 31.34
N LYS A 285 -27.42 -8.21 31.51
CA LYS A 285 -26.70 -9.08 32.45
C LYS A 285 -26.56 -8.49 33.86
N GLN A 286 -26.50 -7.18 33.98
CA GLN A 286 -26.27 -6.47 35.25
C GLN A 286 -27.37 -5.42 35.46
N PRO A 287 -28.43 -5.76 36.22
CA PRO A 287 -29.52 -4.83 36.51
C PRO A 287 -29.01 -3.50 37.08
N GLY A 288 -29.40 -2.39 36.46
CA GLY A 288 -28.99 -1.03 36.85
C GLY A 288 -27.68 -0.54 36.24
N ALA A 289 -26.93 -1.39 35.53
CA ALA A 289 -25.76 -0.98 34.76
C ALA A 289 -26.16 -0.51 33.34
N MET A 290 -25.35 0.38 32.76
CA MET A 290 -25.52 0.90 31.42
C MET A 290 -24.35 0.51 30.53
N LEU A 291 -24.65 0.11 29.30
CA LEU A 291 -23.67 -0.08 28.24
C LEU A 291 -23.44 1.26 27.54
N ARG A 292 -22.18 1.55 27.20
CA ARG A 292 -21.76 2.74 26.46
C ARG A 292 -21.13 2.35 25.15
N ARG A 293 -21.27 3.21 24.14
CA ARG A 293 -20.57 3.00 22.87
C ARG A 293 -19.07 2.99 23.11
N ILE A 294 -18.36 2.06 22.48
CA ILE A 294 -16.89 2.08 22.44
C ILE A 294 -16.38 3.38 21.81
N ASP A 295 -15.12 3.76 22.05
CA ASP A 295 -14.62 5.07 21.62
C ASP A 295 -14.31 5.16 20.11
N GLU A 296 -14.03 4.03 19.48
CA GLU A 296 -13.46 3.95 18.14
C GLU A 296 -14.45 4.30 17.01
N VAL A 297 -13.90 4.83 15.92
CA VAL A 297 -14.59 5.03 14.63
C VAL A 297 -14.00 4.10 13.57
N PHE A 298 -14.74 3.86 12.50
CA PHE A 298 -14.31 3.01 11.40
C PHE A 298 -13.08 3.56 10.66
N ASP A 299 -12.36 2.66 10.01
CA ASP A 299 -11.43 3.00 8.96
C ASP A 299 -12.18 3.57 7.76
N CYS A 300 -11.70 4.67 7.17
CA CYS A 300 -12.38 5.28 6.01
C CYS A 300 -12.41 4.33 4.79
N TRP A 301 -11.54 3.32 4.76
CA TRP A 301 -11.58 2.28 3.74
C TRP A 301 -12.77 1.32 3.89
N PHE A 302 -13.33 1.20 5.10
CA PHE A 302 -14.60 0.50 5.35
C PHE A 302 -15.78 1.26 4.76
N GLU A 303 -15.83 2.58 4.98
CA GLU A 303 -16.87 3.44 4.43
C GLU A 303 -16.87 3.38 2.89
N SER A 304 -15.70 3.58 2.27
CA SER A 304 -15.56 3.52 0.81
C SER A 304 -15.78 2.11 0.23
N GLY A 305 -15.38 1.05 0.94
CA GLY A 305 -15.66 -0.32 0.53
C GLY A 305 -17.14 -0.71 0.68
N SER A 306 -17.87 -0.04 1.59
CA SER A 306 -19.31 -0.23 1.80
C SER A 306 -20.17 0.52 0.78
N MET A 307 -19.56 1.40 -0.02
CA MET A 307 -20.22 2.25 -1.01
C MET A 307 -21.24 1.53 -1.92
N PRO A 308 -21.01 0.30 -2.42
CA PRO A 308 -21.96 -0.36 -3.33
C PRO A 308 -23.38 -0.48 -2.77
N TYR A 309 -23.51 -0.84 -1.50
CA TYR A 309 -24.81 -1.02 -0.82
C TYR A 309 -25.20 0.21 0.00
N ALA A 310 -24.24 0.86 0.67
CA ALA A 310 -24.50 2.02 1.52
C ALA A 310 -25.10 3.20 0.75
N GLN A 311 -24.64 3.47 -0.49
CA GLN A 311 -25.18 4.56 -1.32
C GLN A 311 -26.67 4.40 -1.68
N LYS A 312 -27.20 3.17 -1.56
CA LYS A 312 -28.60 2.83 -1.86
C LYS A 312 -29.46 2.75 -0.61
N HIS A 313 -28.88 2.99 0.57
CA HIS A 313 -29.52 2.75 1.86
C HIS A 313 -29.95 1.28 2.03
N TYR A 314 -29.27 0.33 1.35
CA TYR A 314 -29.49 -1.10 1.54
C TYR A 314 -29.04 -1.51 2.95
N PRO A 315 -29.78 -2.37 3.67
CA PRO A 315 -30.94 -3.14 3.22
C PRO A 315 -32.31 -2.47 3.44
N PHE A 316 -32.35 -1.24 3.94
CA PHE A 316 -33.60 -0.55 4.32
C PHE A 316 -34.41 -0.09 3.11
N GLU A 317 -33.73 0.40 2.06
CA GLU A 317 -34.36 0.90 0.84
C GLU A 317 -33.63 0.43 -0.43
N ASN A 318 -34.28 0.64 -1.59
CA ASN A 318 -33.71 0.45 -2.93
C ASN A 318 -33.11 -0.95 -3.19
N LYS A 319 -33.64 -1.99 -2.53
CA LYS A 319 -33.16 -3.37 -2.64
C LYS A 319 -33.04 -3.85 -4.08
N GLU A 320 -34.10 -3.71 -4.87
CA GLU A 320 -34.11 -4.13 -6.29
C GLU A 320 -33.06 -3.37 -7.13
N LYS A 321 -32.84 -2.08 -6.84
CA LYS A 321 -31.81 -1.29 -7.55
C LYS A 321 -30.40 -1.74 -7.18
N PHE A 322 -30.17 -2.11 -5.93
CA PHE A 322 -28.89 -2.68 -5.50
C PHE A 322 -28.67 -4.05 -6.14
N GLU A 323 -29.62 -4.97 -5.98
CA GLU A 323 -29.51 -6.34 -6.48
C GLU A 323 -29.39 -6.40 -8.01
N GLY A 324 -30.13 -5.55 -8.73
CA GLY A 324 -30.03 -5.43 -10.19
C GLY A 324 -28.74 -4.78 -10.69
N GLY A 325 -28.08 -3.97 -9.87
CA GLY A 325 -26.82 -3.29 -10.20
C GLY A 325 -25.56 -3.97 -9.65
N PHE A 326 -25.70 -5.10 -8.94
CA PHE A 326 -24.60 -5.72 -8.19
C PHE A 326 -24.34 -7.19 -8.60
N PRO A 327 -23.12 -7.53 -9.08
CA PRO A 327 -21.90 -6.73 -9.04
C PRO A 327 -21.80 -5.69 -10.17
N ALA A 328 -21.06 -4.61 -9.90
CA ALA A 328 -20.83 -3.53 -10.87
C ALA A 328 -20.11 -4.05 -12.13
N ASP A 329 -20.54 -3.62 -13.30
CA ASP A 329 -19.92 -4.07 -14.55
C ASP A 329 -18.49 -3.55 -14.71
N PHE A 330 -18.19 -2.34 -14.21
CA PHE A 330 -16.91 -1.69 -14.45
C PHE A 330 -16.50 -0.70 -13.34
N ILE A 331 -15.22 -0.70 -12.98
CA ILE A 331 -14.56 0.36 -12.20
C ILE A 331 -13.19 0.72 -12.81
N ALA A 332 -12.74 1.96 -12.62
CA ALA A 332 -11.42 2.41 -13.06
C ALA A 332 -10.78 3.36 -12.04
N GLU A 333 -9.63 2.96 -11.50
CA GLU A 333 -8.88 3.78 -10.55
C GLU A 333 -7.36 3.54 -10.66
N GLY A 334 -6.61 4.36 -9.92
CA GLY A 334 -5.14 4.29 -9.88
C GLY A 334 -4.59 2.98 -9.31
N LEU A 335 -3.37 2.64 -9.72
CA LEU A 335 -2.62 1.47 -9.28
C LEU A 335 -2.53 1.37 -7.74
N ASP A 336 -2.48 2.48 -7.03
CA ASP A 336 -2.48 2.50 -5.56
C ASP A 336 -3.74 1.88 -4.93
N GLN A 337 -4.87 1.81 -5.63
CA GLN A 337 -6.12 1.24 -5.10
C GLN A 337 -6.07 -0.28 -4.89
N THR A 338 -5.09 -1.01 -5.42
CA THR A 338 -4.87 -2.44 -5.08
C THR A 338 -4.49 -2.66 -3.60
N ARG A 339 -4.20 -1.59 -2.85
CA ARG A 339 -3.96 -1.59 -1.39
C ARG A 339 -4.97 -0.72 -0.63
N GLY A 340 -6.00 -0.24 -1.33
CA GLY A 340 -7.05 0.63 -0.79
C GLY A 340 -8.41 0.14 -1.23
N TRP A 341 -9.09 0.90 -2.08
CA TRP A 341 -10.49 0.68 -2.42
C TRP A 341 -10.79 -0.68 -3.07
N PHE A 342 -9.95 -1.16 -3.99
CA PHE A 342 -10.16 -2.48 -4.61
C PHE A 342 -10.10 -3.60 -3.58
N TYR A 343 -9.20 -3.47 -2.59
CA TYR A 343 -9.06 -4.45 -1.52
C TYR A 343 -10.31 -4.48 -0.64
N THR A 344 -10.76 -3.32 -0.14
CA THR A 344 -11.93 -3.30 0.76
C THR A 344 -13.24 -3.62 0.06
N LEU A 345 -13.41 -3.25 -1.21
CA LEU A 345 -14.52 -3.73 -2.04
C LEU A 345 -14.54 -5.27 -2.11
N MET A 346 -13.39 -5.89 -2.39
CA MET A 346 -13.30 -7.35 -2.51
C MET A 346 -13.57 -8.04 -1.17
N VAL A 347 -13.00 -7.53 -0.07
CA VAL A 347 -13.18 -8.08 1.29
C VAL A 347 -14.63 -8.00 1.73
N LEU A 348 -15.24 -6.79 1.71
CA LEU A 348 -16.60 -6.59 2.21
C LEU A 348 -17.63 -7.30 1.34
N SER A 349 -17.46 -7.27 0.01
CA SER A 349 -18.36 -7.96 -0.90
C SER A 349 -18.31 -9.47 -0.74
N THR A 350 -17.12 -10.03 -0.54
CA THR A 350 -16.96 -11.46 -0.26
C THR A 350 -17.58 -11.82 1.08
N ALA A 351 -17.34 -11.03 2.13
CA ALA A 351 -17.85 -11.28 3.47
C ALA A 351 -19.39 -11.22 3.54
N LEU A 352 -20.02 -10.24 2.88
CA LEU A 352 -21.46 -9.98 2.99
C LEU A 352 -22.28 -10.70 1.91
N PHE A 353 -21.72 -10.91 0.72
CA PHE A 353 -22.47 -11.41 -0.44
C PHE A 353 -21.82 -12.61 -1.14
N GLY A 354 -20.67 -13.09 -0.66
CA GLY A 354 -19.98 -14.27 -1.20
C GLY A 354 -19.36 -14.09 -2.59
N LYS A 355 -19.45 -12.91 -3.20
CA LYS A 355 -18.99 -12.64 -4.58
C LYS A 355 -18.15 -11.35 -4.66
N SER A 356 -17.47 -11.13 -5.79
CA SER A 356 -16.77 -9.86 -6.06
C SER A 356 -17.74 -8.69 -6.18
N ALA A 357 -17.32 -7.47 -5.82
CA ALA A 357 -18.13 -6.26 -5.98
C ALA A 357 -18.21 -5.78 -7.44
N MET A 358 -17.29 -6.25 -8.28
CA MET A 358 -17.05 -5.76 -9.63
C MET A 358 -16.72 -6.90 -10.59
N LYS A 359 -17.10 -6.75 -11.86
CA LYS A 359 -16.78 -7.68 -12.96
C LYS A 359 -15.50 -7.28 -13.69
N ASN A 360 -15.37 -6.01 -14.08
CA ASN A 360 -14.23 -5.49 -14.84
C ASN A 360 -13.51 -4.35 -14.10
N VAL A 361 -12.19 -4.37 -14.09
CA VAL A 361 -11.33 -3.37 -13.43
C VAL A 361 -10.30 -2.84 -14.42
N ILE A 362 -10.30 -1.52 -14.67
CA ILE A 362 -9.17 -0.85 -15.34
C ILE A 362 -8.29 -0.20 -14.28
N VAL A 363 -6.99 -0.48 -14.35
CA VAL A 363 -6.00 0.09 -13.45
C VAL A 363 -5.11 1.04 -14.24
N ASN A 364 -5.26 2.34 -13.99
CA ASN A 364 -4.35 3.33 -14.53
C ASN A 364 -3.12 3.47 -13.64
N GLY A 365 -1.97 3.79 -14.22
CA GLY A 365 -0.76 4.07 -13.46
C GLY A 365 -0.78 5.45 -12.82
N LEU A 366 0.33 5.82 -12.18
CA LEU A 366 0.46 7.08 -11.45
C LEU A 366 1.17 8.13 -12.32
N VAL A 367 0.48 9.23 -12.62
CA VAL A 367 1.08 10.35 -13.34
C VAL A 367 2.06 11.09 -12.42
N LEU A 368 3.33 11.15 -12.84
CA LEU A 368 4.41 11.75 -12.08
C LEU A 368 4.72 13.17 -12.56
N ALA A 369 5.28 13.99 -11.67
CA ALA A 369 5.84 15.29 -12.03
C ALA A 369 7.05 15.13 -13.00
N LYS A 370 7.49 16.25 -13.60
CA LYS A 370 8.61 16.26 -14.56
C LYS A 370 9.92 15.69 -13.98
N ASP A 371 10.12 15.82 -12.67
CA ASP A 371 11.27 15.29 -11.93
C ASP A 371 11.13 13.80 -11.55
N GLY A 372 9.98 13.18 -11.83
CA GLY A 372 9.68 11.80 -11.47
C GLY A 372 9.14 11.63 -10.04
N LYS A 373 8.88 12.71 -9.30
CA LYS A 373 8.22 12.61 -7.99
C LYS A 373 6.71 12.50 -8.16
N LYS A 374 6.05 11.90 -7.17
CA LYS A 374 4.59 11.92 -7.07
C LYS A 374 4.10 13.37 -7.06
N MET A 375 3.06 13.66 -7.84
CA MET A 375 2.44 14.97 -7.82
C MET A 375 1.77 15.22 -6.47
N SER A 376 1.93 16.42 -5.91
CA SER A 376 1.34 16.80 -4.63
C SER A 376 0.92 18.25 -4.61
N LYS A 377 -0.30 18.50 -4.11
CA LYS A 377 -0.82 19.86 -3.85
C LYS A 377 0.13 20.66 -2.95
N ARG A 378 0.77 20.00 -1.98
CA ARG A 378 1.75 20.62 -1.07
C ARG A 378 3.01 21.07 -1.80
N LEU A 379 3.49 20.28 -2.76
CA LEU A 379 4.73 20.54 -3.49
C LEU A 379 4.52 21.46 -4.71
N LYS A 380 3.27 21.67 -5.15
CA LYS A 380 2.92 22.44 -6.35
C LYS A 380 3.79 22.05 -7.57
N ASN A 381 4.14 20.78 -7.68
CA ASN A 381 5.08 20.24 -8.66
C ASN A 381 4.40 19.75 -9.97
N TYR A 382 3.19 20.20 -10.24
CA TYR A 382 2.41 19.84 -11.42
C TYR A 382 1.70 21.07 -12.00
N PRO A 383 1.50 21.13 -13.32
CA PRO A 383 0.71 22.19 -13.92
C PRO A 383 -0.77 22.00 -13.54
N ASP A 384 -1.44 23.09 -13.18
CA ASP A 384 -2.85 23.06 -12.82
C ASP A 384 -3.69 22.51 -13.99
N PRO A 385 -4.49 21.45 -13.79
CA PRO A 385 -5.32 20.89 -14.84
C PRO A 385 -6.24 21.92 -15.52
N SER A 386 -6.79 22.88 -14.78
CA SER A 386 -7.65 23.92 -15.35
C SER A 386 -6.90 24.78 -16.36
N LEU A 387 -5.67 25.21 -16.02
CA LEU A 387 -4.83 26.00 -16.93
C LEU A 387 -4.42 25.21 -18.19
N VAL A 388 -4.18 23.90 -18.05
CA VAL A 388 -3.87 23.03 -19.18
C VAL A 388 -5.09 22.88 -20.10
N ILE A 389 -6.28 22.72 -19.53
CA ILE A 389 -7.54 22.60 -20.27
C ILE A 389 -7.84 23.92 -21.01
N ASP A 390 -7.72 25.07 -20.34
CA ASP A 390 -7.99 26.38 -20.97
C ASP A 390 -7.05 26.64 -22.15
N LYS A 391 -5.79 26.20 -22.05
CA LYS A 391 -4.77 26.41 -23.09
C LYS A 391 -4.88 25.43 -24.26
N TYR A 392 -5.14 24.16 -23.98
CA TYR A 392 -5.03 23.08 -24.98
C TYR A 392 -6.35 22.41 -25.36
N GLY A 393 -7.40 22.57 -24.54
CA GLY A 393 -8.66 21.86 -24.64
C GLY A 393 -8.64 20.53 -23.87
N ALA A 394 -9.81 20.12 -23.37
CA ALA A 394 -9.95 18.87 -22.61
C ALA A 394 -9.57 17.64 -23.44
N ASP A 395 -9.90 17.62 -24.73
CA ASP A 395 -9.63 16.47 -25.60
C ASP A 395 -8.15 16.24 -25.88
N ALA A 396 -7.36 17.32 -25.98
CA ALA A 396 -5.92 17.21 -26.10
C ALA A 396 -5.30 16.56 -24.85
N LEU A 397 -5.81 16.90 -23.66
CA LEU A 397 -5.38 16.28 -22.41
C LEU A 397 -5.83 14.82 -22.32
N ARG A 398 -7.08 14.50 -22.72
CA ARG A 398 -7.59 13.13 -22.77
C ARG A 398 -6.75 12.25 -23.69
N MET A 399 -6.51 12.70 -24.93
CA MET A 399 -5.68 11.99 -25.92
C MET A 399 -4.26 11.77 -25.41
N TYR A 400 -3.67 12.80 -24.79
CA TYR A 400 -2.34 12.68 -24.19
C TYR A 400 -2.28 11.59 -23.13
N LEU A 401 -3.28 11.53 -22.24
CA LEU A 401 -3.32 10.54 -21.17
C LEU A 401 -3.58 9.12 -21.70
N ILE A 402 -4.57 8.92 -22.58
CA ILE A 402 -4.91 7.57 -23.08
C ILE A 402 -3.82 6.99 -24.00
N ASN A 403 -3.08 7.85 -24.69
CA ASN A 403 -1.95 7.44 -25.53
C ASN A 403 -0.63 7.35 -24.73
N SER A 404 -0.68 7.57 -23.41
CA SER A 404 0.48 7.39 -22.54
C SER A 404 0.49 5.99 -21.94
N PRO A 405 1.66 5.53 -21.43
CA PRO A 405 1.75 4.26 -20.72
C PRO A 405 0.88 4.15 -19.46
N VAL A 406 0.22 5.23 -19.02
CA VAL A 406 -0.67 5.22 -17.86
C VAL A 406 -1.79 4.17 -18.00
N VAL A 407 -2.26 3.89 -19.22
CA VAL A 407 -3.31 2.86 -19.48
C VAL A 407 -2.80 1.43 -19.31
N ARG A 408 -1.49 1.25 -19.11
CA ARG A 408 -0.81 -0.03 -18.86
C ARG A 408 -0.31 -0.13 -17.42
N ALA A 409 -0.88 0.65 -16.51
CA ALA A 409 -0.46 0.76 -15.11
C ALA A 409 0.98 1.28 -14.89
N GLU A 410 1.58 1.94 -15.89
CA GLU A 410 2.93 2.52 -15.76
C GLU A 410 2.89 3.96 -15.25
N GLU A 411 4.04 4.49 -14.80
CA GLU A 411 4.14 5.80 -14.14
C GLU A 411 4.78 6.88 -15.05
N PRO A 412 4.07 7.42 -16.07
CA PRO A 412 4.65 8.39 -16.97
C PRO A 412 4.85 9.74 -16.28
N LYS A 413 5.92 10.43 -16.67
CA LYS A 413 6.16 11.83 -16.29
C LYS A 413 5.32 12.75 -17.16
N PHE A 414 4.46 13.56 -16.54
CA PHE A 414 3.63 14.53 -17.24
C PHE A 414 4.48 15.63 -17.89
N LYS A 415 4.28 15.83 -19.20
CA LYS A 415 4.93 16.89 -19.96
C LYS A 415 3.89 17.66 -20.76
N GLU A 416 3.71 18.93 -20.42
CA GLU A 416 2.79 19.84 -21.12
C GLU A 416 3.07 19.92 -22.65
N ALA A 417 4.34 19.82 -23.06
CA ALA A 417 4.71 19.74 -24.48
C ALA A 417 4.05 18.55 -25.20
N GLY A 418 3.80 17.43 -24.51
CA GLY A 418 3.08 16.27 -25.07
C GLY A 418 1.58 16.54 -25.27
N VAL A 419 0.98 17.38 -24.43
CA VAL A 419 -0.42 17.83 -24.60
C VAL A 419 -0.53 18.71 -25.85
N PHE A 420 0.45 19.60 -26.07
CA PHE A 420 0.51 20.40 -27.29
C PHE A 420 0.63 19.55 -28.56
N VAL A 421 1.47 18.50 -28.55
CA VAL A 421 1.57 17.55 -29.67
C VAL A 421 0.23 16.85 -29.90
N SER A 422 -0.46 16.45 -28.83
CA SER A 422 -1.78 15.79 -28.90
C SER A 422 -2.85 16.72 -29.49
N LYS A 423 -2.82 18.02 -29.16
CA LYS A 423 -3.68 19.05 -29.80
C LYS A 423 -3.44 19.17 -31.30
N ARG A 424 -2.21 18.92 -31.77
CA ARG A 424 -1.80 19.01 -33.18
C ARG A 424 -1.77 17.68 -33.91
N ALA A 425 -2.19 16.59 -33.28
CA ALA A 425 -2.34 15.31 -33.94
C ALA A 425 -3.47 15.41 -34.98
N ARG A 426 -3.11 15.80 -36.20
CA ARG A 426 -3.99 15.88 -37.37
C ARG A 426 -4.20 14.49 -37.93
N LEU A 427 -4.96 13.67 -37.21
CA LEU A 427 -5.30 12.30 -37.63
C LEU A 427 -6.00 12.28 -39.00
N ASP A 428 -6.72 13.36 -39.32
CA ASP A 428 -7.38 13.64 -40.59
C ASP A 428 -6.43 13.77 -41.80
N ILE A 429 -5.17 14.20 -41.59
CA ILE A 429 -4.18 14.32 -42.69
C ILE A 429 -3.10 13.23 -42.63
N HIS A 430 -3.05 12.45 -41.55
CA HIS A 430 -2.03 11.41 -41.35
C HIS A 430 -1.98 10.42 -42.52
N PRO A 431 -3.09 9.85 -43.02
CA PRO A 431 -3.07 8.95 -44.18
C PRO A 431 -2.45 9.60 -45.42
N MET A 432 -2.80 10.86 -45.69
CA MET A 432 -2.29 11.60 -46.85
C MET A 432 -0.79 11.88 -46.74
N ILE A 433 -0.30 12.26 -45.56
CA ILE A 433 1.14 12.44 -45.30
C ILE A 433 1.87 11.11 -45.47
N THR A 434 1.35 10.02 -44.91
CA THR A 434 1.94 8.68 -45.04
C THR A 434 2.03 8.24 -46.51
N ILE A 435 0.99 8.50 -47.32
CA ILE A 435 0.99 8.19 -48.75
C ILE A 435 2.06 8.99 -49.50
N LEU A 436 2.08 10.30 -49.28
CA LEU A 436 3.03 11.19 -49.95
C LEU A 436 4.48 10.90 -49.52
N ALA A 437 4.70 10.53 -48.26
CA ALA A 437 6.04 10.31 -47.71
C ALA A 437 6.60 8.89 -47.96
N LEU A 438 5.74 7.87 -48.01
CA LEU A 438 6.19 6.47 -48.08
C LEU A 438 5.99 5.80 -49.44
N ARG A 439 5.06 6.27 -50.29
CA ARG A 439 4.74 5.62 -51.58
C ARG A 439 5.19 6.39 -52.82
N VAL A 440 5.52 7.67 -52.71
CA VAL A 440 5.96 8.47 -53.85
C VAL A 440 7.48 8.42 -53.95
N GLN A 441 8.02 7.57 -54.83
CA GLN A 441 9.46 7.56 -55.13
C GLN A 441 9.82 8.53 -56.27
N GLU A 442 8.91 8.71 -57.23
CA GLU A 442 9.03 9.68 -58.32
C GLU A 442 7.76 10.56 -58.36
N PRO A 443 7.83 11.84 -57.97
CA PRO A 443 6.63 12.68 -57.82
C PRO A 443 6.03 13.09 -59.18
N THR A 444 4.71 12.93 -59.32
CA THR A 444 3.97 13.36 -60.53
C THR A 444 3.28 14.72 -60.36
N LYS A 445 2.80 15.32 -61.46
CA LYS A 445 1.92 16.52 -61.41
C LYS A 445 0.63 16.28 -60.60
N SER A 446 0.15 15.04 -60.53
CA SER A 446 -1.04 14.69 -59.74
C SER A 446 -0.73 14.75 -58.23
N ASP A 447 0.44 14.24 -57.84
CA ASP A 447 0.89 14.26 -56.44
C ASP A 447 1.15 15.69 -55.97
N TRP A 448 1.69 16.56 -56.84
CA TRP A 448 1.77 17.99 -56.57
C TRP A 448 0.40 18.63 -56.30
N LYS A 449 -0.64 18.31 -57.10
CA LYS A 449 -2.00 18.81 -56.86
C LYS A 449 -2.58 18.31 -55.53
N LYS A 450 -2.30 17.06 -55.15
CA LYS A 450 -2.71 16.51 -53.84
C LYS A 450 -2.01 17.25 -52.69
N CYS A 451 -0.71 17.50 -52.79
CA CYS A 451 0.03 18.31 -51.83
C CYS A 451 -0.54 19.73 -51.69
N VAL A 452 -0.85 20.39 -52.80
CA VAL A 452 -1.43 21.75 -52.80
C VAL A 452 -2.80 21.75 -52.11
N ARG A 453 -3.66 20.78 -52.39
CA ARG A 453 -4.96 20.64 -51.71
C ARG A 453 -4.80 20.40 -50.21
N MET A 454 -3.85 19.57 -49.81
CA MET A 454 -3.54 19.33 -48.40
C MET A 454 -3.06 20.62 -47.72
N MET A 455 -2.17 21.39 -48.36
CA MET A 455 -1.72 22.68 -47.84
C MET A 455 -2.89 23.65 -47.69
N GLN A 456 -3.75 23.76 -48.70
CA GLN A 456 -4.95 24.61 -48.63
C GLN A 456 -5.89 24.18 -47.49
N TYR A 457 -6.14 22.88 -47.36
CA TYR A 457 -6.93 22.34 -46.25
C TYR A 457 -6.32 22.68 -44.89
N LEU A 458 -5.00 22.51 -44.73
CA LEU A 458 -4.26 22.90 -43.53
C LEU A 458 -4.38 24.40 -43.24
N PHE A 459 -4.25 25.25 -44.25
CA PHE A 459 -4.41 26.70 -44.11
C PHE A 459 -5.82 27.08 -43.65
N CYS A 460 -6.85 26.45 -44.20
CA CYS A 460 -8.24 26.72 -43.84
C CYS A 460 -8.66 26.12 -42.50
N THR A 461 -7.91 25.15 -41.96
CA THR A 461 -8.22 24.42 -40.72
C THR A 461 -7.20 24.67 -39.60
N LEU A 462 -6.36 25.72 -39.74
CA LEU A 462 -5.29 26.08 -38.81
C LEU A 462 -5.78 26.28 -37.36
N LEU A 463 -7.02 26.74 -37.21
CA LEU A 463 -7.66 27.04 -35.92
C LEU A 463 -8.67 25.96 -35.49
N TYR A 464 -8.83 24.88 -36.27
CA TYR A 464 -9.79 23.84 -35.90
C TYR A 464 -9.31 23.14 -34.63
N HIS A 465 -10.24 22.98 -33.69
CA HIS A 465 -10.01 22.24 -32.48
C HIS A 465 -10.35 20.77 -32.72
N LEU A 466 -9.53 19.86 -32.17
CA LEU A 466 -9.93 18.47 -32.05
C LEU A 466 -11.07 18.42 -31.04
N THR A 467 -12.28 18.12 -31.52
CA THR A 467 -13.44 17.84 -30.68
C THR A 467 -13.74 16.35 -30.80
N LEU A 468 -13.53 15.60 -29.73
CA LEU A 468 -13.92 14.20 -29.65
C LEU A 468 -15.40 14.14 -29.25
N SER A 469 -16.28 13.89 -30.20
CA SER A 469 -17.66 13.51 -29.90
C SER A 469 -17.76 11.99 -29.80
N ALA A 470 -18.32 11.49 -28.69
CA ALA A 470 -18.72 10.10 -28.60
C ALA A 470 -20.13 9.97 -29.19
N GLU A 471 -20.26 9.34 -30.37
CA GLU A 471 -21.60 8.94 -30.86
C GLU A 471 -22.16 7.75 -30.07
N SER A 472 -21.29 6.95 -29.43
CA SER A 472 -21.62 5.86 -28.51
C SER A 472 -20.39 5.45 -27.69
N LEU A 473 -20.57 5.10 -26.40
CA LEU A 473 -19.50 4.61 -25.50
C LEU A 473 -19.00 3.20 -25.84
N ARG A 474 -19.62 2.50 -26.80
CA ARG A 474 -19.31 1.09 -27.14
C ARG A 474 -18.46 0.91 -28.40
N VAL A 475 -18.31 1.94 -29.23
CA VAL A 475 -17.65 1.79 -30.55
C VAL A 475 -16.65 2.91 -30.75
N MET A 476 -15.36 2.57 -30.66
CA MET A 476 -14.30 3.42 -31.19
C MET A 476 -14.31 3.24 -32.72
N LYS A 477 -14.99 4.13 -33.45
CA LYS A 477 -14.99 4.10 -34.92
C LYS A 477 -13.61 4.51 -35.42
N TRP A 478 -12.98 3.65 -36.22
CA TRP A 478 -11.80 4.00 -37.01
C TRP A 478 -12.24 4.16 -38.45
N MET A 479 -11.98 5.34 -39.03
CA MET A 479 -12.09 5.54 -40.46
C MET A 479 -10.77 5.11 -41.10
N ILE A 480 -10.77 3.99 -41.84
CA ILE A 480 -9.73 3.70 -42.82
C ILE A 480 -10.30 4.14 -44.16
N ASP A 481 -9.79 5.25 -44.68
CA ASP A 481 -10.10 5.66 -46.04
C ASP A 481 -9.37 4.72 -47.03
N ALA A 482 -10.16 3.94 -47.76
CA ALA A 482 -9.71 3.12 -48.88
C ALA A 482 -9.66 3.92 -50.20
N SER A 483 -9.20 5.18 -50.16
CA SER A 483 -8.97 6.01 -51.35
C SER A 483 -7.89 5.46 -52.31
N PHE A 484 -7.43 4.22 -52.09
CA PHE A 484 -6.46 3.53 -52.94
C PHE A 484 -7.02 2.76 -54.14
N ALA A 485 -8.34 2.66 -54.32
CA ALA A 485 -8.91 2.16 -55.57
C ALA A 485 -9.65 3.28 -56.29
N MET A 486 -8.92 4.06 -57.10
CA MET A 486 -9.56 4.92 -58.09
C MET A 486 -9.86 4.10 -59.34
N HIS A 487 -11.15 3.96 -59.65
CA HIS A 487 -11.58 3.44 -60.94
C HIS A 487 -11.25 4.44 -62.07
N PRO A 488 -11.19 4.00 -63.35
CA PRO A 488 -10.95 4.88 -64.49
C PRO A 488 -11.96 6.05 -64.64
N ASP A 489 -13.10 5.99 -63.96
CA ASP A 489 -14.15 7.01 -63.94
C ASP A 489 -14.05 8.00 -62.74
N PHE A 490 -12.98 7.91 -61.94
CA PHE A 490 -12.69 8.77 -60.78
C PHE A 490 -13.67 8.67 -59.59
N LYS A 491 -14.47 7.61 -59.48
CA LYS A 491 -15.26 7.36 -58.26
C LYS A 491 -14.45 6.56 -57.23
N SER A 492 -14.51 6.96 -55.95
CA SER A 492 -13.95 6.22 -54.82
C SER A 492 -15.04 5.50 -54.05
N HIS A 493 -14.80 4.26 -53.64
CA HIS A 493 -15.66 3.58 -52.67
C HIS A 493 -15.14 3.80 -51.26
N THR A 494 -15.94 4.46 -50.42
CA THR A 494 -15.69 4.54 -48.98
C THR A 494 -16.29 3.29 -48.32
N GLY A 495 -15.45 2.48 -47.70
CA GLY A 495 -15.89 1.37 -46.85
C GLY A 495 -15.71 1.73 -45.38
N ALA A 496 -16.74 1.54 -44.57
CA ALA A 496 -16.64 1.56 -43.11
C ALA A 496 -16.48 0.13 -42.60
N LEU A 497 -15.51 -0.12 -41.72
CA LEU A 497 -15.46 -1.36 -40.97
C LEU A 497 -16.28 -1.15 -39.67
N CYS A 498 -17.51 -1.67 -39.66
CA CYS A 498 -18.25 -1.84 -38.42
C CYS A 498 -17.94 -3.24 -37.86
N PRO A 499 -17.67 -3.39 -36.55
CA PRO A 499 -17.74 -4.69 -35.93
C PRO A 499 -19.16 -5.24 -36.12
N LEU A 500 -19.22 -6.54 -36.38
CA LEU A 500 -20.38 -7.30 -36.84
C LEU A 500 -21.37 -7.57 -35.70
N GLU A 501 -21.79 -6.54 -34.97
CA GLU A 501 -22.93 -6.63 -34.07
C GLU A 501 -23.86 -5.45 -34.34
N GLU A 502 -25.00 -5.81 -34.94
CA GLU A 502 -26.17 -4.96 -35.22
C GLU A 502 -26.07 -3.98 -36.40
N VAL A 503 -26.24 -4.52 -37.61
CA VAL A 503 -26.89 -3.76 -38.68
C VAL A 503 -28.24 -4.41 -38.97
N GLN A 504 -29.30 -3.92 -38.33
CA GLN A 504 -30.64 -3.98 -38.94
C GLN A 504 -30.75 -2.81 -39.91
N LEU A 505 -30.76 -3.11 -41.21
CA LEU A 505 -31.01 -2.13 -42.26
C LEU A 505 -32.49 -1.70 -42.19
N LYS A 506 -32.73 -0.39 -42.02
CA LYS A 506 -33.99 0.27 -42.38
C LYS A 506 -33.72 1.29 -43.48
#